data_AF-A0A3D1CV56-F1
#
_entry.id   AF-A0A3D1CV56-F1
#
_cell.length_a   1.000
_cell.length_b   1.000
_cell.length_c   1.000
_cell.angle_alpha   90.00
_cell.angle_beta   90.00
_cell.angle_gamma   90.00
#
_symmetry.space_group_name_H-M   'P 1'
#
loop_
_entity.id
_entity.type
_entity.pdbx_description
1 polymer ?
#
loop_
_entity_poly.entity_id
_entity_poly.type
_entity_poly.pdbx_seq_one_letter_code
_entity_poly.pdbx_strand_id
1 'polypeptide(L)'
;GSVVHVNVQPYSGSPANSAIQFALLEPGDTLMGLALSSGGHLTHGQPKVTFSGKYFKSVQFGVTSAARIDFDQMKSLVLEHHPRLIVAGTTAYPFELDFAKFREIADLVGAWLVADISHITGLVVAGEHQSPVPGEDVVLSPTHKTFRGT
;
A
#
# COMPACT_ATOMS: atom_id res chain seq x y z
N GLY A 1 1.95 12.14 15.08
CA GLY A 1 1.61 11.06 16.03
C GLY A 1 2.76 10.09 16.13
N SER A 2 2.74 9.18 17.11
CA SER A 2 3.78 8.15 17.29
C SER A 2 3.21 6.77 16.99
N VAL A 3 4.04 5.88 16.42
CA VAL A 3 3.70 4.45 16.29
C VAL A 3 3.78 3.82 17.67
N VAL A 4 2.68 3.26 18.16
CA VAL A 4 2.58 2.69 19.51
C VAL A 4 2.90 1.19 19.56
N HIS A 5 2.82 0.47 18.43
CA HIS A 5 3.04 -0.96 18.35
C HIS A 5 3.84 -1.35 17.10
N VAL A 6 4.63 -2.42 17.21
CA VAL A 6 5.38 -2.99 16.09
C VAL A 6 5.44 -4.50 16.21
N ASN A 7 5.17 -5.22 15.13
CA ASN A 7 5.46 -6.65 15.01
C ASN A 7 6.70 -6.84 14.13
N VAL A 8 7.76 -7.40 14.72
CA VAL A 8 9.08 -7.59 14.08
C VAL A 8 9.35 -9.03 13.63
N GLN A 9 8.33 -9.90 13.66
CA GLN A 9 8.46 -11.32 13.34
C GLN A 9 8.29 -11.70 11.85
N PRO A 10 7.62 -10.92 10.97
CA PRO A 10 7.47 -11.33 9.57
C PRO A 10 8.80 -11.63 8.89
N TYR A 11 8.88 -12.79 8.21
CA TYR A 11 10.13 -13.25 7.58
C TYR A 11 10.66 -12.34 6.48
N SER A 12 9.78 -11.60 5.80
CA SER A 12 10.13 -10.63 4.77
C SER A 12 8.93 -9.73 4.46
N GLY A 13 9.09 -8.79 3.51
CA GLY A 13 8.02 -7.85 3.13
C GLY A 13 6.78 -8.53 2.53
N SER A 14 6.95 -9.58 1.72
CA SER A 14 5.80 -10.29 1.14
C SER A 14 4.97 -11.05 2.19
N PRO A 15 5.55 -11.87 3.09
CA PRO A 15 4.81 -12.45 4.20
C PRO A 15 4.21 -11.42 5.17
N ALA A 16 4.84 -10.27 5.36
CA ALA A 16 4.27 -9.18 6.17
C ALA A 16 2.98 -8.64 5.55
N ASN A 17 2.98 -8.39 4.23
CA ASN A 17 1.78 -7.99 3.51
C ASN A 17 0.68 -9.05 3.60
N SER A 18 1.04 -10.34 3.49
CA SER A 18 0.08 -11.44 3.70
C SER A 18 -0.52 -11.43 5.09
N ALA A 19 0.29 -11.26 6.14
CA ALA A 19 -0.19 -11.22 7.52
C ALA A 19 -1.16 -10.05 7.76
N ILE A 20 -0.87 -8.86 7.22
CA ILE A 20 -1.77 -7.70 7.31
C ILE A 20 -3.09 -8.00 6.60
N GLN A 21 -3.02 -8.51 5.37
CA GLN A 21 -4.22 -8.80 4.58
C GLN A 21 -5.10 -9.85 5.26
N PHE A 22 -4.53 -10.95 5.75
CA PHE A 22 -5.31 -11.97 6.48
C PHE A 22 -5.82 -11.50 7.85
N ALA A 23 -5.23 -10.46 8.45
CA ALA A 23 -5.73 -9.89 9.69
C ALA A 23 -6.90 -8.92 9.47
N LEU A 24 -6.96 -8.26 8.31
CA LEU A 24 -7.89 -7.16 8.05
C LEU A 24 -8.99 -7.50 7.02
N LEU A 25 -8.81 -8.56 6.24
CA LEU A 25 -9.69 -8.95 5.15
C LEU A 25 -10.22 -10.38 5.33
N GLU A 26 -11.45 -10.58 4.87
CA GLU A 26 -12.03 -11.89 4.64
C GLU A 26 -11.90 -12.30 3.16
N PRO A 27 -11.90 -13.60 2.83
CA PRO A 27 -11.91 -14.06 1.45
C PRO A 27 -13.06 -13.44 0.64
N GLY A 28 -12.74 -12.87 -0.52
CA GLY A 28 -13.70 -12.17 -1.39
C GLY A 28 -13.86 -10.68 -1.11
N ASP A 29 -13.28 -10.15 -0.04
CA ASP A 29 -13.17 -8.70 0.17
C ASP A 29 -12.35 -8.04 -0.95
N THR A 30 -12.59 -6.75 -1.17
CA THR A 30 -11.89 -5.97 -2.19
C THR A 30 -10.59 -5.40 -1.62
N LEU A 31 -9.47 -5.70 -2.29
CA LEU A 31 -8.14 -5.17 -2.05
C LEU A 31 -7.75 -4.25 -3.21
N MET A 32 -7.26 -3.06 -2.89
CA MET A 32 -6.81 -2.09 -3.90
C MET A 32 -5.34 -1.69 -3.74
N GLY A 33 -4.63 -1.57 -4.86
CA GLY A 33 -3.23 -1.14 -4.90
C GLY A 33 -2.83 -0.65 -6.29
N LEU A 34 -1.63 -0.07 -6.40
CA LEU A 34 -1.08 0.39 -7.68
C LEU A 34 -0.83 -0.81 -8.60
N ALA A 35 -1.22 -0.70 -9.86
CA ALA A 35 -0.98 -1.74 -10.85
C ALA A 35 0.53 -2.04 -10.99
N LEU A 36 0.88 -3.32 -11.16
CA LEU A 36 2.29 -3.73 -11.33
C LEU A 36 2.95 -3.02 -12.52
N SER A 37 2.22 -2.87 -13.63
CA SER A 37 2.66 -2.14 -14.83
C SER A 37 2.84 -0.63 -14.60
N SER A 38 2.26 -0.09 -13.52
CA SER A 38 2.38 1.32 -13.12
C SER A 38 3.39 1.52 -11.98
N GLY A 39 4.15 0.47 -11.60
CA GLY A 39 5.17 0.55 -10.57
C GLY A 39 4.78 -0.01 -9.19
N GLY A 40 3.61 -0.66 -9.08
CA GLY A 40 3.18 -1.35 -7.85
C GLY A 40 4.00 -2.60 -7.51
N HIS A 41 3.64 -3.30 -6.44
CA HIS A 41 4.25 -4.58 -6.06
C HIS A 41 3.28 -5.75 -6.26
N LEU A 42 3.81 -6.94 -6.50
CA LEU A 42 3.02 -8.17 -6.70
C LEU A 42 2.03 -8.45 -5.55
N THR A 43 2.41 -8.11 -4.31
CA THR A 43 1.57 -8.34 -3.12
C THR A 43 0.47 -7.31 -2.93
N HIS A 44 0.46 -6.22 -3.69
CA HIS A 44 -0.57 -5.16 -3.66
C HIS A 44 -1.82 -5.55 -4.46
N GLY A 45 -2.11 -6.85 -4.52
CA GLY A 45 -3.26 -7.41 -5.21
C GLY A 45 -3.03 -7.65 -6.70
N GLN A 46 -1.84 -8.05 -7.19
CA GLN A 46 -1.71 -8.38 -8.62
C GLN A 46 -2.72 -9.47 -9.04
N PRO A 47 -3.64 -9.21 -10.00
CA PRO A 47 -4.73 -10.13 -10.31
C PRO A 47 -4.23 -11.51 -10.74
N LYS A 48 -4.84 -12.56 -10.19
CA LYS A 48 -4.69 -13.98 -10.61
C LYS A 48 -3.30 -14.61 -10.43
N VAL A 49 -2.25 -13.84 -10.14
CA VAL A 49 -0.87 -14.34 -10.02
C VAL A 49 -0.50 -14.61 -8.55
N THR A 50 -0.71 -13.63 -7.67
CA THR A 50 -0.34 -13.74 -6.26
C THR A 50 -1.49 -14.28 -5.41
N PHE A 51 -1.17 -14.76 -4.19
CA PHE A 51 -2.21 -15.20 -3.26
C PHE A 51 -3.25 -14.10 -3.02
N SER A 52 -2.81 -12.84 -2.87
CA SER A 52 -3.70 -11.72 -2.62
C SER A 52 -4.70 -11.49 -3.76
N GLY A 53 -4.27 -11.65 -5.01
CA GLY A 53 -5.16 -11.62 -6.17
C GLY A 53 -5.99 -12.91 -6.42
N LYS A 54 -5.78 -13.97 -5.62
CA LYS A 54 -6.56 -15.23 -5.67
C LYS A 54 -7.60 -15.32 -4.56
N TYR A 55 -7.26 -14.86 -3.35
CA TYR A 55 -8.14 -14.89 -2.17
C TYR A 55 -9.07 -13.68 -2.09
N PHE A 56 -8.63 -12.52 -2.59
CA PHE A 56 -9.36 -11.25 -2.53
C PHE A 56 -9.74 -10.79 -3.94
N LYS A 57 -10.76 -9.94 -4.02
CA LYS A 57 -11.11 -9.22 -5.25
C LYS A 57 -10.10 -8.10 -5.44
N SER A 58 -9.24 -8.23 -6.43
CA SER A 58 -8.28 -7.18 -6.76
C SER A 58 -8.90 -6.11 -7.65
N VAL A 59 -8.73 -4.84 -7.23
CA VAL A 59 -8.97 -3.66 -8.05
C VAL A 59 -7.67 -2.86 -8.07
N GLN A 60 -7.20 -2.42 -9.25
CA GLN A 60 -5.94 -1.70 -9.35
C GLN A 60 -6.16 -0.30 -9.91
N PHE A 61 -5.52 0.70 -9.30
CA PHE A 61 -5.40 2.05 -9.87
C PHE A 61 -4.08 2.17 -10.62
N GLY A 62 -3.99 3.15 -11.51
CA GLY A 62 -2.86 3.37 -12.40
C GLY A 62 -2.21 4.74 -12.24
N VAL A 63 -1.53 5.15 -13.30
CA VAL A 63 -0.87 6.44 -13.43
C VAL A 63 -1.42 7.19 -14.64
N THR A 64 -1.35 8.51 -14.57
CA THR A 64 -1.62 9.43 -15.68
C THR A 64 -0.55 9.29 -16.78
N SER A 65 -0.77 9.96 -17.92
CA SER A 65 0.24 10.07 -18.99
C SER A 65 1.56 10.72 -18.54
N ALA A 66 1.54 11.47 -17.43
CA ALA A 66 2.73 12.04 -16.80
C ALA A 66 3.43 11.07 -15.82
N ALA A 67 3.02 9.79 -15.80
CA ALA A 67 3.51 8.74 -14.91
C ALA A 67 3.33 9.04 -13.41
N ARG A 68 2.41 9.95 -13.05
CA ARG A 68 2.00 10.22 -11.67
C ARG A 68 0.76 9.41 -11.33
N ILE A 69 0.65 8.93 -10.09
CA ILE A 69 -0.54 8.22 -9.59
C ILE A 69 -1.79 9.05 -9.92
N ASP A 70 -2.75 8.39 -10.55
CA ASP A 70 -4.01 9.01 -10.95
C ASP A 70 -5.00 8.93 -9.77
N PHE A 71 -4.97 9.96 -8.92
CA PHE A 71 -5.84 10.04 -7.75
C PHE A 71 -7.31 10.22 -8.10
N ASP A 72 -7.64 10.78 -9.26
CA ASP A 72 -9.02 10.92 -9.72
C ASP A 72 -9.58 9.56 -10.15
N GLN A 73 -8.79 8.79 -10.91
CA GLN A 73 -9.12 7.41 -11.23
C GLN A 73 -9.24 6.57 -9.96
N MET A 74 -8.27 6.68 -9.05
CA MET A 74 -8.27 5.96 -7.78
C MET A 74 -9.56 6.26 -7.00
N LYS A 75 -9.93 7.54 -6.86
CA LYS A 75 -11.17 7.96 -6.19
C LYS A 75 -12.42 7.36 -6.84
N SER A 76 -12.50 7.38 -8.17
CA SER A 76 -13.61 6.75 -8.90
C SER A 76 -13.73 5.26 -8.59
N LEU A 77 -12.61 4.53 -8.66
CA LEU A 77 -12.58 3.09 -8.38
C LEU A 77 -12.92 2.78 -6.92
N VAL A 78 -12.52 3.63 -5.98
CA VAL A 78 -12.84 3.47 -4.56
C VAL A 78 -14.34 3.60 -4.32
N LEU A 79 -14.99 4.59 -4.93
CA LEU A 79 -16.43 4.79 -4.82
C LEU A 79 -17.23 3.69 -5.54
N GLU A 80 -16.70 3.11 -6.61
CA GLU A 80 -17.35 2.03 -7.36
C GLU A 80 -17.25 0.67 -6.65
N HIS A 81 -16.06 0.34 -6.13
CA HIS A 81 -15.75 -1.01 -5.66
C HIS A 81 -15.69 -1.16 -4.15
N HIS A 82 -15.74 -0.05 -3.40
CA HIS A 82 -15.70 0.00 -1.94
C HIS A 82 -14.62 -0.94 -1.34
N PRO A 83 -13.33 -0.73 -1.66
CA PRO A 83 -12.26 -1.57 -1.15
C PRO A 83 -12.26 -1.59 0.37
N ARG A 84 -12.06 -2.78 0.95
CA ARG A 84 -11.89 -2.94 2.39
C ARG A 84 -10.49 -2.53 2.83
N LEU A 85 -9.50 -2.65 1.94
CA LEU A 85 -8.12 -2.27 2.16
C LEU A 85 -7.52 -1.62 0.91
N ILE A 86 -6.81 -0.52 1.12
CA ILE A 86 -6.02 0.20 0.11
C ILE A 86 -4.55 0.15 0.52
N VAL A 87 -3.66 -0.18 -0.43
CA VAL A 87 -2.21 -0.14 -0.22
C VAL A 87 -1.63 1.10 -0.91
N ALA A 88 -1.06 1.99 -0.10
CA ALA A 88 -0.23 3.12 -0.53
C ALA A 88 1.24 2.68 -0.51
N GLY A 89 1.72 2.14 -1.62
CA GLY A 89 3.10 1.68 -1.71
C GLY A 89 3.50 1.30 -3.12
N THR A 90 4.80 1.35 -3.39
CA THR A 90 5.34 1.19 -4.75
C THR A 90 6.69 0.49 -4.76
N THR A 91 6.99 -0.17 -5.87
CA THR A 91 8.29 -0.79 -6.17
C THR A 91 9.11 0.07 -7.13
N ALA A 92 8.48 0.54 -8.19
CA ALA A 92 9.13 1.20 -9.33
C ALA A 92 8.38 2.47 -9.73
N TYR A 93 8.19 3.37 -8.77
CA TYR A 93 7.58 4.68 -8.93
C TYR A 93 8.59 5.75 -8.48
N PRO A 94 9.03 6.66 -9.35
CA PRO A 94 10.17 7.53 -9.08
C PRO A 94 9.80 8.80 -8.31
N PHE A 95 8.55 8.93 -7.89
CA PHE A 95 8.01 10.16 -7.32
C PHE A 95 7.56 9.95 -5.89
N GLU A 96 7.45 11.05 -5.14
CA GLU A 96 6.95 11.00 -3.77
C GLU A 96 5.49 10.52 -3.72
N LEU A 97 5.17 9.76 -2.69
CA LEU A 97 3.82 9.27 -2.41
C LEU A 97 3.07 10.27 -1.53
N ASP A 98 1.97 10.83 -2.03
CA ASP A 98 1.10 11.75 -1.30
C ASP A 98 0.14 10.99 -0.37
N PHE A 99 0.63 10.68 0.83
CA PHE A 99 -0.11 9.89 1.83
C PHE A 99 -1.40 10.57 2.31
N ALA A 100 -1.42 11.91 2.33
CA ALA A 100 -2.62 12.66 2.68
C ALA A 100 -3.77 12.41 1.68
N LYS A 101 -3.46 12.38 0.37
CA LYS A 101 -4.47 12.03 -0.66
C LYS A 101 -4.94 10.59 -0.56
N PHE A 102 -4.04 9.66 -0.25
CA PHE A 102 -4.44 8.28 0.01
C PHE A 102 -5.42 8.18 1.18
N ARG A 103 -5.15 8.88 2.28
CA ARG A 103 -6.04 8.93 3.46
C ARG A 103 -7.40 9.53 3.12
N GLU A 104 -7.43 10.69 2.45
CA GLU A 104 -8.67 11.34 2.03
C GLU A 104 -9.56 10.37 1.24
N ILE A 105 -8.97 9.66 0.27
CA ILE A 105 -9.70 8.72 -0.57
C ILE A 105 -10.15 7.48 0.22
N ALA A 106 -9.29 6.93 1.09
CA ALA A 106 -9.64 5.78 1.93
C ALA A 106 -10.81 6.08 2.88
N ASP A 107 -10.87 7.30 3.42
CA ASP A 107 -11.94 7.76 4.30
C ASP A 107 -13.31 7.82 3.64
N LEU A 108 -13.38 8.00 2.31
CA LEU A 108 -14.65 8.04 1.57
C LEU A 108 -15.48 6.76 1.72
N VAL A 109 -14.82 5.63 1.97
CA VAL A 109 -15.47 4.31 2.11
C VAL A 109 -15.10 3.60 3.41
N GLY A 110 -14.34 4.25 4.29
CA GLY A 110 -13.84 3.64 5.54
C GLY A 110 -12.90 2.46 5.28
N ALA A 111 -12.07 2.53 4.25
CA ALA A 111 -11.07 1.50 3.96
C ALA A 111 -9.90 1.57 4.95
N TRP A 112 -9.35 0.40 5.29
CA TRP A 112 -8.02 0.33 5.91
C TRP A 112 -6.98 0.86 4.94
N LEU A 113 -6.09 1.74 5.41
CA LEU A 113 -4.99 2.27 4.63
C LEU A 113 -3.66 1.71 5.12
N VAL A 114 -2.98 0.96 4.25
CA VAL A 114 -1.67 0.36 4.52
C VAL A 114 -0.60 1.10 3.72
N ALA A 115 0.33 1.75 4.41
CA ALA A 115 1.52 2.32 3.78
C ALA A 115 2.61 1.24 3.66
N ASP A 116 2.86 0.73 2.45
CA ASP A 116 4.01 -0.14 2.18
C ASP A 116 5.18 0.73 1.73
N ILE A 117 6.00 1.14 2.71
CA ILE A 117 7.11 2.06 2.51
C ILE A 117 8.40 1.34 2.10
N SER A 118 8.34 0.07 1.69
CA SER A 118 9.51 -0.80 1.47
C SER A 118 10.71 -0.16 0.75
N HIS A 119 10.45 0.61 -0.30
CA HIS A 119 11.49 1.22 -1.12
C HIS A 119 11.95 2.60 -0.62
N ILE A 120 11.21 3.21 0.31
CA ILE A 120 11.46 4.57 0.80
C ILE A 120 11.69 4.65 2.31
N THR A 121 11.70 3.53 3.04
CA THR A 121 11.87 3.50 4.51
C THR A 121 13.07 4.29 5.00
N GLY A 122 14.23 4.15 4.34
CA GLY A 122 15.42 4.91 4.71
C GLY A 122 15.23 6.42 4.53
N LEU A 123 14.52 6.83 3.46
CA LEU A 123 14.22 8.25 3.19
C LEU A 123 13.22 8.80 4.22
N VAL A 124 12.19 8.03 4.56
CA VAL A 124 11.21 8.39 5.59
C VAL A 124 11.90 8.58 6.95
N VAL A 125 12.78 7.64 7.35
CA VAL A 125 13.52 7.73 8.61
C VAL A 125 14.50 8.91 8.63
N ALA A 126 15.10 9.24 7.48
CA ALA A 126 15.99 10.39 7.34
C ALA A 126 15.27 11.75 7.25
N GLY A 127 13.94 11.76 7.07
CA GLY A 127 13.16 12.98 6.85
C GLY A 127 13.20 13.52 5.41
N GLU A 128 13.72 12.72 4.46
CA GLU A 128 13.87 13.06 3.04
C GLU A 128 12.67 12.58 2.18
N HIS A 129 11.67 11.97 2.83
CA HIS A 129 10.37 11.66 2.24
C HIS A 129 9.31 11.86 3.31
N GLN A 130 8.11 12.27 2.93
CA GLN A 130 6.98 12.40 3.85
C GLN A 130 6.73 11.11 4.63
N SER A 131 6.41 11.24 5.92
CA SER A 131 6.09 10.12 6.79
C SER A 131 4.62 9.73 6.64
N PRO A 132 4.29 8.42 6.56
CA PRO A 132 2.91 7.92 6.60
C PRO A 132 2.28 7.98 8.00
N VAL A 133 2.98 8.55 9.00
CA VAL A 133 2.48 8.65 10.37
C VAL A 133 2.16 10.12 10.67
N PRO A 134 0.95 10.45 11.15
CA PRO A 134 -0.07 9.56 11.72
C PRO A 134 -1.24 9.18 10.81
N GLY A 135 -1.14 9.37 9.49
CA GLY A 135 -2.29 9.22 8.58
C GLY A 135 -2.73 7.76 8.38
N GLU A 136 -1.80 6.83 8.37
CA GLU A 136 -2.05 5.46 7.94
C GLU A 136 -2.29 4.50 9.11
N ASP A 137 -3.21 3.56 8.88
CA ASP A 137 -3.64 2.61 9.90
C ASP A 137 -2.55 1.57 10.18
N VAL A 138 -1.82 1.16 9.13
CA VAL A 138 -0.71 0.22 9.22
C VAL A 138 0.44 0.69 8.34
N VAL A 139 1.66 0.66 8.86
CA VAL A 139 2.89 0.89 8.09
C VAL A 139 3.66 -0.42 7.98
N LEU A 140 4.01 -0.81 6.76
CA LEU A 140 4.81 -2.00 6.46
C LEU A 140 6.16 -1.59 5.89
N SER A 141 7.22 -2.25 6.38
CA SER A 141 8.54 -2.18 5.77
C SER A 141 9.36 -3.46 6.01
N PRO A 142 10.04 -4.03 5.00
CA PRO A 142 11.19 -4.88 5.20
C PRO A 142 12.39 -4.07 5.72
N THR A 143 13.39 -4.77 6.25
CA THR A 143 14.61 -4.18 6.80
C THR A 143 15.73 -4.05 5.77
N HIS A 144 15.79 -4.92 4.76
CA HIS A 144 16.96 -5.08 3.87
C HIS A 144 17.11 -4.06 2.73
N LYS A 145 16.16 -3.14 2.54
CA LYS A 145 16.18 -2.17 1.41
C LYS A 145 16.88 -0.87 1.80
N THR A 146 16.24 0.28 1.59
CA THR A 146 16.80 1.59 1.94
C THR A 146 17.00 1.77 3.45
N PHE A 147 16.38 0.90 4.27
CA PHE A 147 16.64 0.82 5.71
C PHE A 147 18.00 0.16 6.07
N ARG A 148 18.64 -0.55 5.12
CA ARG A 148 20.00 -1.14 5.24
C ARG A 148 20.20 -2.15 6.39
N GLY A 149 19.14 -2.82 6.82
CA GLY A 149 19.24 -4.04 7.62
C GLY A 149 19.71 -5.24 6.78
N THR A 150 19.84 -6.39 7.43
CA THR A 150 20.08 -7.69 6.78
C THR A 150 18.78 -8.39 6.44
#